data_AF-A0A9D5IRF5-F1
#
_entry.id   AF-A0A9D5IRF5-F1
#
_cell.length_a   1.000
_cell.length_b   1.000
_cell.length_c   1.000
_cell.angle_alpha   90.00
_cell.angle_beta   90.00
_cell.angle_gamma   90.00
#
_symmetry.space_group_name_H-M   'P 1'
#
loop_
_entity.id
_entity.type
_entity.pdbx_description
1 polymer ?
#
loop_
_entity_poly.entity_id
_entity_poly.type
_entity_poly.pdbx_seq_one_letter_code
_entity_poly.pdbx_strand_id
1 'polypeptide(L)'
;MPATRTWLKNPLAIFTSNELDARGGLVLQDGVIVEVLAAGQQPSAPCNEVFDAREHVILPGLINTHHHFYQTLTRAWAPVVNQPLFPWLKTL
;
A
#
# COMPACT_ATOMS: atom_id res chain seq x y z
N MET A 1 14.61 18.58 1.75
CA MET A 1 14.08 18.26 0.41
C MET A 1 12.85 19.12 0.18
N PRO A 2 12.68 19.81 -0.95
CA PRO A 2 11.42 20.47 -1.24
C PRO A 2 10.27 19.45 -1.26
N ALA A 3 9.08 19.89 -0.84
CA ALA A 3 7.88 19.08 -0.88
C ALA A 3 7.62 18.59 -2.31
N THR A 4 7.55 17.28 -2.50
CA THR A 4 7.31 16.69 -3.84
C THR A 4 5.82 16.43 -3.98
N ARG A 5 5.21 17.00 -5.02
CA ARG A 5 3.81 16.74 -5.39
C ARG A 5 3.76 15.69 -6.50
N THR A 6 3.15 14.55 -6.21
CA THR A 6 3.11 13.39 -7.13
C THR A 6 1.67 13.03 -7.47
N TRP A 7 1.37 12.88 -8.76
CA TRP A 7 0.08 12.38 -9.22
C TRP A 7 0.18 10.90 -9.61
N LEU A 8 -0.53 10.04 -8.90
CA LEU A 8 -0.76 8.65 -9.28
C LEU A 8 -1.92 8.61 -10.27
N LYS A 9 -1.62 8.65 -11.57
CA LYS A 9 -2.56 8.97 -12.64
C LYS A 9 -3.30 7.73 -13.15
N ASN A 10 -4.63 7.84 -13.25
CA ASN A 10 -5.51 6.91 -13.97
C ASN A 10 -5.24 5.42 -13.67
N PRO A 11 -5.38 4.96 -12.42
CA PRO A 11 -5.18 3.55 -12.10
C PRO A 11 -6.13 2.63 -12.86
N LEU A 12 -5.72 1.38 -13.10
CA LEU A 12 -6.61 0.34 -13.67
C LEU A 12 -7.85 0.15 -12.79
N ALA A 13 -7.65 0.13 -11.47
CA ALA A 13 -8.69 0.15 -10.46
C ALA A 13 -8.16 0.79 -9.18
N ILE A 14 -9.06 1.37 -8.38
CA ILE A 14 -8.71 1.96 -7.09
C ILE A 14 -9.81 1.69 -6.07
N PHE A 15 -9.41 1.24 -4.89
CA PHE A 15 -10.29 1.09 -3.75
C PHE A 15 -10.00 2.19 -2.72
N THR A 16 -11.01 2.98 -2.38
CA THR A 16 -10.90 4.11 -1.43
C THR A 16 -11.45 3.78 -0.04
N SER A 17 -12.15 2.64 0.11
CA SER A 17 -12.92 2.30 1.32
C SER A 17 -13.98 3.34 1.72
N ASN A 18 -14.44 4.15 0.74
CA ASN A 18 -15.51 5.13 0.87
C ASN A 18 -16.17 5.36 -0.51
N GLU A 19 -17.09 6.31 -0.61
CA GLU A 19 -17.88 6.58 -1.83
C GLU A 19 -17.23 7.58 -2.80
N LEU A 20 -15.97 7.98 -2.59
CA LEU A 20 -15.29 8.93 -3.46
C LEU A 20 -14.87 8.27 -4.79
N ASP A 21 -15.18 8.92 -5.91
CA ASP A 21 -14.64 8.53 -7.22
C ASP A 21 -13.18 8.98 -7.34
N ALA A 22 -12.26 8.01 -7.41
CA ALA A 22 -10.83 8.23 -7.54
C ALA A 22 -10.26 7.70 -8.87
N ARG A 23 -11.10 7.44 -9.88
CA ARG A 23 -10.67 6.83 -11.16
C ARG A 23 -9.68 7.70 -11.96
N GLY A 24 -9.61 9.00 -11.70
CA GLY A 24 -8.58 9.89 -12.24
C GLY A 24 -7.25 9.83 -11.48
N GLY A 25 -7.24 9.24 -10.29
CA GLY A 25 -6.06 9.03 -9.47
C GLY A 25 -6.04 9.80 -8.15
N LEU A 26 -4.88 9.77 -7.50
CA LEU A 26 -4.60 10.48 -6.24
C LEU A 26 -3.46 11.46 -6.43
N VAL A 27 -3.55 12.62 -5.78
CA VAL A 27 -2.41 13.54 -5.66
C VAL A 27 -1.86 13.46 -4.24
N LEU A 28 -0.56 13.21 -4.17
CA LEU A 28 0.19 13.10 -2.93
C LEU A 28 1.07 14.33 -2.76
N GLN A 29 1.17 14.82 -1.53
CA GLN A 29 2.15 15.83 -1.14
C GLN A 29 2.58 15.57 0.30
N ASP A 30 3.89 15.49 0.53
CA ASP A 30 4.50 15.31 1.86
C ASP A 30 3.93 14.11 2.65
N GLY A 31 3.65 13.01 1.96
CA GLY A 31 3.08 11.79 2.55
C GLY A 31 1.58 11.85 2.83
N VAL A 32 0.89 12.90 2.38
CA VAL A 32 -0.55 13.11 2.56
C VAL A 32 -1.25 13.06 1.21
N ILE A 33 -2.45 12.46 1.16
CA ILE A 33 -3.35 12.58 0.01
C ILE A 33 -3.98 13.98 0.06
N VAL A 34 -3.68 14.83 -0.92
CA VAL A 34 -4.16 16.21 -0.99
C VAL A 34 -5.30 16.39 -2.00
N GLU A 35 -5.44 15.48 -2.96
CA GLU A 35 -6.58 15.46 -3.89
C GLU A 35 -6.99 14.01 -4.22
N VAL A 36 -8.30 13.82 -4.40
CA VAL A 36 -8.91 12.60 -4.94
C VAL A 36 -9.60 13.00 -6.25
N LEU A 37 -9.17 12.43 -7.37
CA LEU A 37 -9.59 12.85 -8.69
C LEU A 37 -10.56 11.84 -9.30
N ALA A 38 -11.77 12.28 -9.64
CA ALA A 38 -12.73 11.50 -10.40
C ALA A 38 -12.24 11.27 -11.85
N ALA A 39 -12.88 10.34 -12.58
CA ALA A 39 -12.51 10.05 -13.96
C ALA A 39 -12.46 11.34 -14.82
N GLY A 40 -11.31 11.57 -15.48
CA GLY A 40 -11.10 12.73 -16.36
C GLY A 40 -10.70 14.03 -15.66
N GLN A 41 -10.76 14.12 -14.33
CA GLN A 41 -10.27 15.29 -13.59
C GLN A 41 -8.74 15.40 -13.68
N GLN A 42 -8.24 16.63 -13.51
CA GLN A 42 -6.81 16.95 -13.46
C GLN A 42 -6.46 17.53 -12.08
N PRO A 43 -5.20 17.41 -11.64
CA PRO A 43 -4.72 18.09 -10.44
C PRO A 43 -4.97 19.61 -10.51
N SER A 44 -5.38 20.22 -9.38
CA SER A 44 -5.62 21.67 -9.29
C SER A 44 -4.35 22.53 -9.38
N ALA A 45 -3.18 21.92 -9.18
CA ALA A 45 -1.87 22.55 -9.30
C ALA A 45 -0.86 21.62 -10.00
N PRO A 46 0.19 22.16 -10.62
CA PRO A 46 1.24 21.35 -11.26
C PRO A 46 1.84 20.33 -10.28
N CYS A 47 1.96 19.09 -10.72
CA CYS A 47 2.68 18.05 -10.00
C CYS A 47 4.13 17.98 -10.50
N ASN A 48 5.08 17.79 -9.59
CA ASN A 48 6.49 17.58 -9.93
C ASN A 48 6.70 16.23 -10.61
N GLU A 49 5.92 15.23 -10.19
CA GLU A 49 6.00 13.86 -10.66
C GLU A 49 4.62 13.35 -11.07
N VAL A 50 4.61 12.50 -12.10
CA VAL A 50 3.42 11.79 -12.52
C VAL A 50 3.80 10.32 -12.70
N PHE A 51 3.06 9.44 -12.04
CA PHE A 51 3.16 8.00 -12.22
C PHE A 51 1.93 7.52 -12.99
N ASP A 52 2.13 7.00 -14.21
CA ASP A 52 1.04 6.42 -15.02
C ASP A 52 0.65 5.04 -14.45
N ALA A 53 -0.45 5.01 -13.71
CA ALA A 53 -0.92 3.82 -13.01
C ALA A 53 -1.91 2.98 -13.85
N ARG A 54 -2.08 3.23 -15.15
CA ARG A 54 -3.10 2.54 -15.99
C ARG A 54 -3.04 1.02 -16.01
N GLU A 55 -1.91 0.43 -15.65
CA GLU A 55 -1.72 -1.02 -15.53
C GLU A 55 -1.62 -1.50 -14.07
N HIS A 56 -1.95 -0.64 -13.11
CA HIS A 56 -1.80 -0.88 -11.67
C HIS A 56 -3.13 -0.73 -10.91
N VAL A 57 -3.27 -1.51 -9.84
CA VAL A 57 -4.36 -1.37 -8.87
C VAL A 57 -3.86 -0.62 -7.64
N ILE A 58 -4.60 0.40 -7.20
CA ILE A 58 -4.28 1.15 -5.99
C ILE A 58 -5.21 0.68 -4.86
N LEU A 59 -4.60 0.30 -3.74
CA LEU A 59 -5.29 -0.10 -2.50
C LEU A 59 -4.75 0.74 -1.34
N PRO A 60 -5.54 0.93 -0.26
CA PRO A 60 -4.99 1.36 1.01
C PRO A 60 -3.92 0.36 1.46
N GLY A 61 -2.85 0.85 2.07
CA GLY A 61 -1.82 -0.02 2.63
C GLY A 61 -2.42 -1.01 3.63
N LEU A 62 -2.09 -2.29 3.48
CA LEU A 62 -2.61 -3.33 4.37
C LEU A 62 -2.05 -3.15 5.78
N ILE A 63 -2.93 -3.24 6.78
CA ILE A 63 -2.55 -3.12 8.20
C ILE A 63 -2.31 -4.53 8.74
N ASN A 64 -1.06 -4.83 9.09
CA ASN A 64 -0.72 -6.05 9.82
C ASN A 64 -0.78 -5.78 11.33
N THR A 65 -1.79 -6.32 12.01
CA THR A 65 -2.05 -6.06 13.43
C THR A 65 -1.32 -6.98 14.40
N HIS A 66 -0.67 -8.04 13.90
CA HIS A 66 0.03 -9.01 14.73
C HIS A 66 1.20 -9.63 13.96
N HIS A 67 2.39 -9.64 14.56
CA HIS A 67 3.55 -10.28 13.93
C HIS A 67 4.60 -10.70 14.96
N HIS A 68 5.22 -11.86 14.74
CA HIS A 68 6.43 -12.28 15.46
C HIS A 68 7.63 -12.10 14.55
N PHE A 69 8.16 -10.88 14.50
CA PHE A 69 9.15 -10.49 13.47
C PHE A 69 10.42 -11.35 13.45
N TYR A 70 10.96 -11.67 14.63
CA TYR A 70 12.18 -12.48 14.73
C TYR A 70 12.00 -13.91 14.18
N GLN A 71 10.78 -14.46 14.19
CA GLN A 71 10.48 -15.80 13.67
C GLN A 71 10.60 -15.89 12.15
N THR A 72 10.82 -14.76 11.45
CA THR A 72 11.20 -14.75 10.03
C THR A 72 12.48 -15.56 9.78
N LEU A 73 13.41 -15.57 10.74
CA LEU A 73 14.69 -16.30 10.64
C LEU A 73 14.54 -17.82 10.69
N THR A 74 13.40 -18.32 11.16
CA THR A 74 13.11 -19.76 11.32
C THR A 74 11.90 -20.21 10.49
N ARG A 75 11.57 -19.45 9.43
CA ARG A 75 10.52 -19.83 8.47
C ARG A 75 10.83 -21.19 7.84
N ALA A 76 9.83 -22.08 7.87
CA ALA A 76 9.93 -23.45 7.35
C ALA A 76 11.13 -24.24 7.92
N TRP A 77 11.56 -23.93 9.14
CA TRP A 77 12.70 -24.61 9.76
C TRP A 77 12.36 -26.06 10.11
N ALA A 78 13.13 -26.99 9.52
CA ALA A 78 12.85 -28.43 9.54
C ALA A 78 12.59 -29.05 10.94
N PRO A 79 13.30 -28.67 12.02
CA PRO A 79 13.06 -29.24 13.35
C PRO A 79 11.66 -28.96 13.92
N VAL A 80 10.99 -27.90 13.46
CA VAL A 80 9.73 -27.42 14.06
C VAL A 80 8.54 -27.43 13.10
N VAL A 81 8.76 -27.62 11.79
CA VAL A 81 7.69 -27.51 10.77
C VAL A 81 6.53 -28.51 10.96
N ASN A 82 6.82 -29.69 11.53
CA ASN A 82 5.83 -30.74 11.78
C ASN A 82 5.57 -30.97 13.28
N GLN A 83 5.97 -30.03 14.14
CA GLN A 83 5.74 -30.12 15.58
C GLN A 83 4.36 -29.56 15.96
N PRO A 84 3.66 -30.14 16.96
CA PRO A 84 2.50 -29.49 17.54
C PRO A 84 2.93 -28.23 18.33
N LEU A 85 1.95 -27.39 18.68
CA LEU A 85 2.20 -26.06 19.26
C LEU A 85 3.15 -26.07 20.47
N PHE A 86 2.98 -26.99 21.44
CA PHE A 86 3.79 -26.96 22.66
C PHE A 86 5.25 -27.38 22.47
N PRO A 87 5.58 -28.46 21.71
CA PRO A 87 6.96 -28.72 21.30
C PRO A 87 7.56 -27.61 20.43
N TRP A 88 6.75 -26.98 19.56
CA TRP A 88 7.18 -25.83 18.76
C TRP A 88 7.60 -24.65 19.66
N LEU A 89 6.79 -24.30 20.67
CA LEU A 89 7.06 -23.22 21.65
C LEU A 89 8.30 -23.45 22.53
N LYS A 90 8.78 -24.69 22.65
CA LYS A 90 10.02 -24.98 23.39
C LYS A 90 11.27 -24.82 22.53
N THR A 91 11.09 -24.82 21.22
CA THR A 91 12.18 -24.80 20.24
C THR A 91 12.35 -23.41 19.61
N LEU A 92 11.25 -22.64 19.51
CA LEU A 92 11.19 -21.27 18.98
C LEU A 92 10.77 -20.24 20.02
#